data_AF-A0AAJ1B2C1-F1
#
_entry.id   AF-A0AAJ1B2C1-F1
#
_cell.length_a   1.000
_cell.length_b   1.000
_cell.length_c   1.000
_cell.angle_alpha   90.00
_cell.angle_beta   90.00
_cell.angle_gamma   90.00
#
_symmetry.space_group_name_H-M   'P 1'
#
loop_
_entity.id
_entity.type
_entity.pdbx_description
1 polymer ?
#
loop_
_entity_poly.entity_id
_entity_poly.type
_entity_poly.pdbx_seq_one_letter_code
_entity_poly.pdbx_strand_id
1 'polypeptide(L)'
;MAKIEQAYSIELGEKMDAIRAHELWCEGILKDKTAFQCKDPNCVAQITCANMDKKKSEMKRTPYFQCYSQHSTTCKCKNDYQEANGTSRKNGNKKDVIYSNNIDYLLLERPENHKQIQRTAEIKQQRDVQENGNQESKKVDRNIHISEHYSITPIVTKYLHYRFAEGENYVRIGKSTILYSKLFVPIDNVDMTNISGFRNIYFGKARLFHKNEKYRVCFTEKIGSENSVLENYTVMCVIPEEMVENYLFRNGKTEELKEAVNSKKEYDVYLYGKLNKGKKGEILFVNITSLDFLDIR
;
A
#
# COMPACT_ATOMS: atom_id res chain seq x y z
N MET A 1 2.10 -23.59 9.13
CA MET A 1 2.72 -22.32 9.61
C MET A 1 1.63 -21.33 9.92
N ALA A 2 1.49 -20.96 11.18
CA ALA A 2 0.44 -20.06 11.62
C ALA A 2 0.80 -18.63 11.21
N LYS A 3 -0.23 -17.87 10.87
CA LYS A 3 -0.07 -16.58 10.22
C LYS A 3 0.09 -15.49 11.28
N ILE A 4 1.22 -14.78 11.20
CA ILE A 4 1.48 -13.60 12.04
C ILE A 4 0.94 -12.37 11.30
N GLU A 5 -0.16 -11.82 11.77
CA GLU A 5 -0.79 -10.66 11.11
C GLU A 5 -0.06 -9.36 11.42
N GLN A 6 0.46 -9.25 12.64
CA GLN A 6 1.13 -8.06 13.14
C GLN A 6 2.35 -8.43 13.98
N ALA A 7 3.34 -7.56 13.92
CA ALA A 7 4.52 -7.59 14.76
C ALA A 7 4.82 -6.18 15.29
N TYR A 8 5.54 -6.11 16.39
CA TYR A 8 6.06 -4.87 16.94
C TYR A 8 7.40 -4.54 16.25
N SER A 9 7.49 -3.38 15.60
CA SER A 9 8.74 -2.86 15.06
C SER A 9 9.60 -2.30 16.18
N ILE A 10 10.82 -2.80 16.31
CA ILE A 10 11.79 -2.31 17.29
C ILE A 10 12.30 -0.93 16.87
N GLU A 11 12.49 -0.70 15.57
CA GLU A 11 12.99 0.57 15.02
C GLU A 11 12.02 1.73 15.26
N LEU A 12 10.70 1.50 15.13
CA LEU A 12 9.69 2.56 15.22
C LEU A 12 8.88 2.55 16.51
N GLY A 13 8.99 1.50 17.32
CA GLY A 13 8.29 1.40 18.60
C GLY A 13 6.77 1.23 18.46
N GLU A 14 6.30 0.72 17.34
CA GLU A 14 4.87 0.55 17.04
C GLU A 14 4.53 -0.81 16.43
N LYS A 15 3.25 -1.20 16.55
CA LYS A 15 2.73 -2.43 15.94
C LYS A 15 2.29 -2.14 14.51
N MET A 16 2.65 -2.99 13.57
CA MET A 16 2.26 -2.84 12.17
C MET A 16 2.04 -4.19 11.49
N ASP A 17 1.33 -4.16 10.37
CA ASP A 17 1.22 -5.30 9.45
C ASP A 17 2.42 -5.35 8.48
N ALA A 18 2.64 -6.50 7.84
CA ALA A 18 3.79 -6.71 6.97
C ALA A 18 3.75 -5.86 5.68
N ILE A 19 2.54 -5.48 5.22
CA ILE A 19 2.38 -4.62 4.04
C ILE A 19 2.85 -3.21 4.38
N ARG A 20 2.45 -2.68 5.54
CA ARG A 20 2.90 -1.38 6.04
C ARG A 20 4.41 -1.36 6.28
N ALA A 21 4.97 -2.44 6.84
CA ALA A 21 6.41 -2.57 7.01
C ALA A 21 7.17 -2.48 5.66
N HIS A 22 6.67 -3.14 4.61
CA HIS A 22 7.27 -3.03 3.28
C HIS A 22 7.14 -1.63 2.66
N GLU A 23 6.01 -0.94 2.85
CA GLU A 23 5.88 0.45 2.42
C GLU A 23 6.95 1.33 3.09
N LEU A 24 7.11 1.21 4.41
CA LEU A 24 8.11 1.95 5.18
C LEU A 24 9.55 1.58 4.81
N TRP A 25 9.81 0.34 4.39
CA TRP A 25 11.11 -0.06 3.83
C TRP A 25 11.38 0.61 2.48
N CYS A 26 10.40 0.61 1.57
CA CYS A 26 10.51 1.29 0.29
C CYS A 26 10.72 2.80 0.47
N GLU A 27 10.19 3.39 1.54
CA GLU A 27 10.42 4.78 1.93
C GLU A 27 11.81 5.01 2.58
N GLY A 28 12.59 3.96 2.83
CA GLY A 28 13.87 4.03 3.53
C GLY A 28 13.77 4.36 5.02
N ILE A 29 12.55 4.30 5.58
CA ILE A 29 12.28 4.56 7.00
C ILE A 29 12.70 3.35 7.84
N LEU A 30 12.27 2.15 7.44
CA LEU A 30 12.74 0.89 8.03
C LEU A 30 13.99 0.41 7.31
N LYS A 31 14.96 -0.12 8.09
CA LYS A 31 16.27 -0.52 7.57
C LYS A 31 16.64 -1.96 7.86
N ASP A 32 15.92 -2.62 8.77
CA ASP A 32 16.19 -4.00 9.13
C ASP A 32 14.92 -4.86 9.13
N LYS A 33 14.84 -5.81 8.19
CA LYS A 33 13.73 -6.76 8.09
C LYS A 33 13.62 -7.71 9.28
N THR A 34 14.66 -7.83 10.10
CA THR A 34 14.73 -8.69 11.28
C THR A 34 14.44 -7.97 12.59
N ALA A 35 14.30 -6.63 12.56
CA ALA A 35 14.04 -5.78 13.72
C ALA A 35 12.56 -5.75 14.15
N PHE A 36 11.94 -6.94 14.21
CA PHE A 36 10.57 -7.12 14.68
C PHE A 36 10.50 -8.13 15.81
N GLN A 37 9.52 -7.95 16.69
CA GLN A 37 9.22 -8.89 17.77
C GLN A 37 7.72 -9.15 17.90
N CYS A 38 7.37 -10.13 18.72
CA CYS A 38 5.99 -10.42 19.06
C CYS A 38 5.24 -9.15 19.52
N LYS A 39 3.99 -9.01 19.09
CA LYS A 39 3.12 -7.88 19.48
C LYS A 39 2.74 -7.88 20.97
N ASP A 40 2.95 -9.00 21.67
CA ASP A 40 2.73 -9.14 23.11
C ASP A 40 3.91 -8.50 23.88
N PRO A 41 3.69 -7.47 24.71
CA PRO A 41 4.74 -6.85 25.52
C PRO A 41 5.51 -7.83 26.42
N ASN A 42 4.91 -8.96 26.79
CA ASN A 42 5.54 -9.98 27.62
C ASN A 42 6.31 -11.03 26.82
N CYS A 43 6.52 -10.82 25.52
CA CYS A 43 7.18 -11.78 24.65
C CYS A 43 8.25 -11.12 23.77
N VAL A 44 9.49 -11.58 23.91
CA VAL A 44 10.65 -11.12 23.14
C VAL A 44 10.95 -12.01 21.93
N ALA A 45 9.95 -12.73 21.43
CA ALA A 45 10.17 -13.61 20.28
C ALA A 45 10.48 -12.78 19.04
N GLN A 46 11.66 -13.00 18.46
CA GLN A 46 12.12 -12.39 17.23
C GLN A 46 11.28 -12.83 16.03
N ILE A 47 10.85 -11.83 15.28
CA ILE A 47 10.06 -11.95 14.06
C ILE A 47 10.85 -11.28 12.92
N THR A 48 10.74 -11.81 11.72
CA THR A 48 11.29 -11.19 10.50
C THR A 48 10.15 -10.91 9.53
N CYS A 49 10.18 -9.75 8.88
CA CYS A 49 9.31 -9.43 7.76
C CYS A 49 9.93 -10.01 6.47
N ALA A 50 9.51 -11.21 6.09
CA ALA A 50 9.97 -11.87 4.88
C ALA A 50 9.47 -11.12 3.63
N ASN A 51 10.32 -11.09 2.58
CA ASN A 51 10.10 -10.38 1.32
C ASN A 51 9.94 -8.84 1.43
N MET A 52 10.19 -8.24 2.60
CA MET A 52 10.11 -6.79 2.78
C MET A 52 11.10 -6.03 1.89
N ASP A 53 12.21 -6.67 1.53
CA ASP A 53 13.34 -6.14 0.77
C ASP A 53 13.26 -6.39 -0.75
N LYS A 54 12.22 -7.07 -1.23
CA LYS A 54 12.06 -7.40 -2.65
C LYS A 54 11.27 -6.35 -3.40
N LYS A 55 11.51 -6.22 -4.71
CA LYS A 55 10.63 -5.44 -5.60
C LYS A 55 9.33 -6.20 -5.84
N LYS A 56 8.21 -5.50 -6.04
CA LYS A 56 6.89 -6.12 -6.31
C LYS A 56 6.93 -7.11 -7.48
N SER A 57 7.63 -6.76 -8.55
CA SER A 57 7.81 -7.61 -9.74
C SER A 57 8.53 -8.93 -9.47
N GLU A 58 9.29 -9.02 -8.39
CA GLU A 58 10.05 -10.20 -7.96
C GLU A 58 9.29 -11.02 -6.90
N MET A 59 8.21 -10.47 -6.33
CA MET A 59 7.46 -11.09 -5.26
C MET A 59 6.52 -12.18 -5.77
N LYS A 60 6.83 -13.45 -5.44
CA LYS A 60 5.86 -14.55 -5.56
C LYS A 60 4.79 -14.53 -4.46
N ARG A 61 5.09 -13.87 -3.34
CA ARG A 61 4.23 -13.74 -2.17
C ARG A 61 4.44 -12.36 -1.56
N THR A 62 3.35 -11.70 -1.18
CA THR A 62 3.38 -10.43 -0.45
C THR A 62 4.20 -10.55 0.83
N PRO A 63 4.74 -9.42 1.34
CA PRO A 63 5.47 -9.40 2.60
C PRO A 63 4.66 -10.06 3.72
N TYR A 64 5.33 -10.88 4.54
CA TYR A 64 4.68 -11.59 5.63
C TYR A 64 5.63 -11.74 6.82
N PHE A 65 5.07 -11.77 8.02
CA PHE A 65 5.86 -12.00 9.23
C PHE A 65 6.10 -13.49 9.47
N GLN A 66 7.33 -13.81 9.84
CA GLN A 66 7.78 -15.15 10.19
C GLN A 66 8.50 -15.11 11.54
N CYS A 67 8.04 -15.91 12.49
CA CYS A 67 8.71 -16.08 13.78
C CYS A 67 9.80 -17.15 13.65
N TYR A 68 11.01 -16.82 14.11
CA TYR A 68 12.16 -17.73 14.10
C TYR A 68 12.55 -18.22 15.50
N SER A 69 11.95 -17.66 16.54
CA SER A 69 12.25 -17.97 17.94
C SER A 69 11.03 -18.53 18.67
N GLN A 70 11.25 -19.09 19.86
CA GLN A 70 10.14 -19.58 20.67
C GLN A 70 9.46 -18.42 21.41
N HIS A 71 8.13 -18.42 21.40
CA HIS A 71 7.34 -17.53 22.24
C HIS A 71 7.51 -17.89 23.72
N SER A 72 7.47 -16.87 24.58
CA SER A 72 7.36 -17.06 26.03
C SER A 72 6.18 -17.98 26.36
N THR A 73 6.30 -18.77 27.43
CA THR A 73 5.23 -19.66 27.91
C THR A 73 3.95 -18.91 28.27
N THR A 74 4.08 -17.64 28.67
CA THR A 74 2.98 -16.74 29.02
C THR A 74 2.51 -15.85 27.87
N CYS A 75 3.08 -16.02 26.68
CA CYS A 75 2.72 -15.20 25.52
C CYS A 75 1.27 -15.46 25.11
N LYS A 76 0.45 -14.42 25.14
CA LYS A 76 -0.97 -14.47 24.75
C LYS A 76 -1.15 -14.80 23.28
N CYS A 77 -0.16 -14.47 22.45
CA CYS A 77 -0.18 -14.76 21.02
C CYS A 77 0.31 -16.18 20.69
N LYS A 78 0.82 -16.95 21.66
CA LYS A 78 1.36 -18.30 21.43
C LYS A 78 0.33 -19.25 20.79
N ASN A 79 -0.94 -19.15 21.18
CA ASN A 79 -2.02 -19.98 20.63
C ASN A 79 -2.37 -19.57 19.19
N ASP A 80 -2.43 -18.26 18.92
CA ASP A 80 -2.60 -17.70 17.55
C ASP A 80 -1.51 -18.23 16.58
N TYR A 81 -0.33 -18.58 17.12
CA TYR A 81 0.82 -19.06 16.35
C TYR A 81 0.99 -20.59 16.31
N GLN A 82 0.26 -21.38 17.13
CA GLN A 82 0.43 -22.84 17.21
C GLN A 82 -0.63 -23.65 16.45
N GLU A 83 -1.81 -23.10 16.15
CA GLU A 83 -2.91 -23.82 15.47
C GLU A 83 -2.63 -24.29 14.03
N ALA A 84 -1.48 -23.98 13.43
CA ALA A 84 -1.15 -24.40 12.07
C ALA A 84 0.06 -25.34 11.95
N ASN A 85 0.47 -25.98 13.06
CA ASN A 85 1.48 -27.03 13.07
C ASN A 85 0.90 -28.40 13.52
N GLY A 86 -0.42 -28.52 13.69
CA GLY A 86 -1.12 -29.78 13.98
C GLY A 86 -1.94 -30.26 12.78
N THR A 87 -1.50 -31.38 12.19
CA THR A 87 -2.22 -32.24 11.22
C THR A 87 -2.73 -31.62 9.91
N SER A 88 -1.93 -31.75 8.86
CA SER A 88 -2.44 -31.82 7.48
C SER A 88 -3.34 -33.04 7.31
N ARG A 89 -4.60 -32.84 6.90
CA ARG A 89 -5.34 -33.64 5.89
C ARG A 89 -6.78 -33.12 5.76
N LYS A 90 -7.05 -32.37 4.69
CA LYS A 90 -7.98 -32.71 3.59
C LYS A 90 -8.31 -31.45 2.77
N ASN A 91 -8.41 -31.69 1.46
CA ASN A 91 -8.79 -30.80 0.38
C ASN A 91 -9.69 -29.62 0.78
N GLY A 92 -9.26 -28.42 0.40
CA GLY A 92 -10.05 -27.21 0.43
C GLY A 92 -9.16 -26.07 -0.03
N ASN A 93 -9.62 -25.30 -1.01
CA ASN A 93 -8.94 -24.17 -1.63
C ASN A 93 -8.11 -23.36 -0.61
N LYS A 94 -6.87 -23.02 -0.95
CA LYS A 94 -6.05 -22.07 -0.16
C LYS A 94 -6.87 -20.79 0.01
N LYS A 95 -7.55 -20.65 1.16
CA LYS A 95 -8.25 -19.42 1.51
C LYS A 95 -7.18 -18.41 1.85
N ASP A 96 -6.94 -17.50 0.92
CA ASP A 96 -6.10 -16.35 1.15
C ASP A 96 -6.68 -15.52 2.31
N VAL A 97 -5.78 -15.18 3.22
CA VAL A 97 -5.79 -14.07 4.17
C VAL A 97 -7.11 -13.28 4.27
N ILE A 98 -7.90 -13.59 5.30
CA ILE A 98 -8.97 -12.71 5.80
C ILE A 98 -8.33 -11.81 6.87
N TYR A 99 -8.11 -10.53 6.56
CA TYR A 99 -7.86 -9.54 7.60
C TYR A 99 -9.22 -9.33 8.32
N SER A 100 -9.27 -9.15 9.65
CA SER A 100 -10.53 -9.01 10.40
C SER A 100 -10.83 -7.58 10.87
N ASN A 101 -12.05 -7.11 10.56
CA ASN A 101 -12.64 -5.79 10.86
C ASN A 101 -11.70 -4.59 10.65
N ASN A 102 -11.57 -4.27 9.36
CA ASN A 102 -10.42 -3.63 8.73
C ASN A 102 -10.76 -2.24 8.24
N ILE A 103 -10.71 -1.24 9.13
CA ILE A 103 -10.67 0.15 8.67
C ILE A 103 -9.20 0.51 8.46
N ASP A 104 -8.77 0.53 7.21
CA ASP A 104 -7.50 1.14 6.81
C ASP A 104 -7.66 2.65 6.75
N TYR A 105 -6.61 3.40 7.05
CA TYR A 105 -6.61 4.85 6.96
C TYR A 105 -5.73 5.27 5.80
N LEU A 106 -6.28 6.00 4.82
CA LEU A 106 -5.48 6.64 3.78
C LEU A 106 -5.37 8.13 4.13
N LEU A 107 -4.19 8.53 4.57
CA LEU A 107 -3.87 9.92 4.91
C LEU A 107 -3.37 10.62 3.64
N LEU A 108 -4.07 11.67 3.23
CA LEU A 108 -3.80 12.35 1.96
C LEU A 108 -2.53 13.21 1.97
N GLU A 109 -2.01 13.48 3.17
CA GLU A 109 -0.81 14.28 3.39
C GLU A 109 0.14 13.51 4.30
N ARG A 110 1.43 13.54 3.96
CA ARG A 110 2.49 12.92 4.75
C ARG A 110 2.91 13.87 5.89
N PRO A 111 3.21 13.36 7.10
CA PRO A 111 3.77 14.16 8.18
C PRO A 111 5.11 14.78 7.78
N GLU A 112 5.37 16.00 8.23
CA GLU A 112 6.64 16.70 7.97
C GLU A 112 7.87 15.92 8.47
N ASN A 113 7.71 15.12 9.54
CA ASN A 113 8.79 14.33 10.11
C ASN A 113 9.26 13.20 9.16
N HIS A 114 8.39 12.71 8.26
CA HIS A 114 8.82 11.77 7.20
C HIS A 114 9.80 12.45 6.23
N LYS A 115 9.70 13.78 6.04
CA LYS A 115 10.67 14.54 5.24
C LYS A 115 12.01 14.69 5.95
N GLN A 116 12.01 14.75 7.29
CA GLN A 116 13.23 14.91 8.10
C GLN A 116 14.06 13.61 8.19
N ILE A 117 13.43 12.43 8.16
CA ILE A 117 14.14 11.12 8.22
C ILE A 117 15.14 10.99 7.06
N GLN A 118 14.88 11.59 5.90
CA GLN A 118 15.83 11.61 4.77
C GLN A 118 17.12 12.38 5.08
N ARG A 119 17.02 13.54 5.76
CA ARG A 119 18.21 14.32 6.16
C ARG A 119 19.04 13.58 7.21
N THR A 120 18.40 12.82 8.10
CA THR A 120 19.11 12.07 9.14
C THR A 120 19.71 10.75 8.61
N ALA A 121 19.14 10.17 7.56
CA ALA A 121 19.68 8.98 6.90
C ALA A 121 21.02 9.24 6.19
N GLU A 122 21.24 10.46 5.68
CA GLU A 122 22.52 10.91 5.12
C GLU A 122 23.59 11.18 6.19
N ILE A 123 23.17 11.52 7.43
CA ILE A 123 24.09 11.91 8.52
C ILE A 123 24.46 10.70 9.42
N LYS A 124 23.68 9.62 9.41
CA LYS A 124 23.89 8.43 10.27
C LYS A 124 24.85 7.36 9.71
N GLN A 125 25.86 7.74 8.92
CA GLN A 125 27.04 6.88 8.69
C GLN A 125 28.16 7.10 9.71
N GLN A 126 27.98 7.99 10.68
CA GLN A 126 28.89 8.12 11.82
C GLN A 126 28.09 8.31 13.10
N ARG A 127 27.85 7.20 13.81
CA ARG A 127 27.99 7.06 15.28
C ARG A 127 27.31 5.77 15.72
N ASP A 128 28.15 4.83 16.11
CA ASP A 128 27.78 3.65 16.87
C ASP A 128 27.42 4.02 18.33
N VAL A 129 26.35 3.36 18.79
CA VAL A 129 26.01 2.83 20.13
C VAL A 129 26.03 3.74 21.39
N GLN A 130 25.02 3.48 22.25
CA GLN A 130 24.74 3.95 23.64
C GLN A 130 23.94 5.27 23.72
N GLU A 131 22.88 5.44 24.54
CA GLU A 131 22.28 4.65 25.62
C GLU A 131 20.86 5.20 25.92
N ASN A 132 20.00 4.31 26.46
CA ASN A 132 18.86 4.48 27.38
C ASN A 132 18.14 5.83 27.59
N GLY A 133 16.80 5.77 27.69
CA GLY A 133 16.06 6.68 28.58
C GLY A 133 14.57 6.82 28.33
N ASN A 134 13.77 6.01 29.02
CA ASN A 134 12.38 6.23 29.46
C ASN A 134 11.55 7.29 28.73
N GLN A 135 10.55 6.83 27.95
CA GLN A 135 9.32 7.59 27.76
C GLN A 135 8.15 6.80 28.34
N GLU A 136 7.52 7.40 29.36
CA GLU A 136 6.30 6.93 29.98
C GLU A 136 5.21 6.77 28.91
N SER A 137 4.91 5.51 28.58
CA SER A 137 3.83 5.19 27.67
C SER A 137 2.49 5.41 28.39
N LYS A 138 1.78 6.47 27.99
CA LYS A 138 0.35 6.62 28.31
C LYS A 138 -0.36 5.33 27.88
N LYS A 139 -0.91 4.61 28.86
CA LYS A 139 -1.79 3.45 28.67
C LYS A 139 -2.98 3.87 27.80
N VAL A 140 -2.88 3.67 26.50
CA VAL A 140 -4.03 3.58 25.62
C VAL A 140 -4.14 2.12 25.24
N ASP A 141 -5.22 1.49 25.65
CA ASP A 141 -5.63 0.14 25.22
C ASP A 141 -5.85 0.18 23.69
N ARG A 142 -4.78 -0.03 22.91
CA ARG A 142 -4.81 -0.04 21.44
C ARG A 142 -4.88 -1.47 20.90
N ASN A 143 -5.97 -2.18 21.24
CA ASN A 143 -6.40 -3.35 20.45
C ASN A 143 -7.11 -2.94 19.14
N ILE A 144 -7.16 -1.64 18.83
CA ILE A 144 -7.74 -1.11 17.60
C ILE A 144 -6.65 -1.01 16.53
N HIS A 145 -6.84 -1.79 15.47
CA HIS A 145 -6.05 -1.76 14.23
C HIS A 145 -6.17 -0.40 13.55
N ILE A 146 -5.07 0.34 13.47
CA ILE A 146 -4.95 1.56 12.65
C ILE A 146 -3.72 1.38 11.78
N SER A 147 -3.90 0.81 10.58
CA SER A 147 -2.85 0.87 9.55
C SER A 147 -3.06 2.19 8.80
N GLU A 148 -2.29 3.20 9.19
CA GLU A 148 -2.21 4.48 8.48
C GLU A 148 -1.27 4.33 7.29
N HIS A 149 -1.82 4.53 6.10
CA HIS A 149 -1.10 4.48 4.83
C HIS A 149 -1.10 5.88 4.22
N TYR A 150 0.00 6.23 3.56
CA TYR A 150 0.14 7.50 2.85
C TYR A 150 0.09 7.29 1.34
N SER A 151 0.49 6.10 0.88
CA SER A 151 0.35 5.65 -0.49
C SER A 151 -0.91 4.80 -0.67
N ILE A 152 -1.40 4.72 -1.90
CA ILE A 152 -2.45 3.78 -2.27
C ILE A 152 -1.93 2.35 -2.45
N THR A 153 -0.62 2.14 -2.56
CA THR A 153 -0.03 0.82 -2.81
C THR A 153 -0.45 -0.26 -1.78
N PRO A 154 -0.45 0.00 -0.45
CA PRO A 154 -1.00 -0.94 0.52
C PRO A 154 -2.49 -1.18 0.33
N ILE A 155 -3.26 -0.11 0.06
CA ILE A 155 -4.70 -0.17 -0.18
C ILE A 155 -5.01 -1.04 -1.41
N VAL A 156 -4.29 -0.85 -2.52
CA VAL A 156 -4.45 -1.68 -3.73
C VAL A 156 -4.09 -3.14 -3.43
N THR A 157 -3.02 -3.39 -2.67
CA THR A 157 -2.63 -4.76 -2.29
C THR A 157 -3.72 -5.43 -1.47
N LYS A 158 -4.26 -4.73 -0.47
CA LYS A 158 -5.35 -5.23 0.37
C LYS A 158 -6.63 -5.44 -0.44
N TYR A 159 -6.99 -4.51 -1.33
CA TYR A 159 -8.12 -4.65 -2.25
C TYR A 159 -8.04 -5.93 -3.10
N LEU A 160 -6.88 -6.22 -3.68
CA LEU A 160 -6.71 -7.43 -4.51
C LEU A 160 -6.87 -8.73 -3.71
N HIS A 161 -6.58 -8.71 -2.40
CA HIS A 161 -6.89 -9.82 -1.50
C HIS A 161 -8.37 -9.85 -1.11
N TYR A 162 -8.96 -8.70 -0.78
CA TYR A 162 -10.35 -8.59 -0.32
C TYR A 162 -11.39 -8.84 -1.41
N ARG A 163 -11.10 -8.52 -2.67
CA ARG A 163 -12.10 -8.59 -3.76
C ARG A 163 -12.64 -10.00 -4.02
N PHE A 164 -11.97 -11.03 -3.50
CA PHE A 164 -12.40 -12.43 -3.57
C PHE A 164 -12.77 -13.03 -2.21
N ALA A 165 -12.62 -12.27 -1.13
CA ALA A 165 -12.91 -12.71 0.22
C ALA A 165 -14.34 -12.33 0.62
N GLU A 166 -14.92 -13.10 1.54
CA GLU A 166 -16.19 -12.76 2.17
C GLU A 166 -15.96 -11.68 3.24
N GLY A 167 -16.86 -10.69 3.29
CA GLY A 167 -16.86 -9.63 4.31
C GLY A 167 -16.69 -8.22 3.75
N GLU A 168 -17.09 -7.25 4.56
CA GLU A 168 -16.99 -5.83 4.23
C GLU A 168 -15.71 -5.23 4.82
N ASN A 169 -14.93 -4.58 3.96
CA ASN A 169 -13.67 -3.94 4.32
C ASN A 169 -13.77 -2.45 3.99
N TYR A 170 -13.18 -1.60 4.83
CA TYR A 170 -13.37 -0.15 4.73
C TYR A 170 -12.05 0.60 4.67
N VAL A 171 -12.04 1.72 3.96
CA VAL A 171 -10.97 2.71 3.97
C VAL A 171 -11.53 4.03 4.49
N ARG A 172 -10.89 4.60 5.50
CA ARG A 172 -11.16 5.95 5.99
C ARG A 172 -10.24 6.95 5.28
N ILE A 173 -10.85 7.95 4.65
CA ILE A 173 -10.15 9.04 3.96
C ILE A 173 -10.71 10.35 4.49
N GLY A 174 -9.93 11.07 5.30
CA GLY A 174 -10.41 12.24 6.04
C GLY A 174 -11.60 11.88 6.94
N LYS A 175 -12.75 12.53 6.73
CA LYS A 175 -13.98 12.27 7.50
C LYS A 175 -14.84 11.13 6.92
N SER A 176 -14.53 10.67 5.70
CA SER A 176 -15.34 9.69 4.99
C SER A 176 -14.85 8.27 5.26
N THR A 177 -15.78 7.35 5.50
CA THR A 177 -15.52 5.91 5.53
C THR A 177 -16.15 5.28 4.30
N ILE A 178 -15.34 4.63 3.48
CA ILE A 178 -15.74 4.13 2.16
C ILE A 178 -15.47 2.64 2.10
N LEU A 179 -16.42 1.86 1.57
CA LEU A 179 -16.23 0.43 1.34
C LEU A 179 -15.17 0.23 0.24
N TYR A 180 -14.24 -0.73 0.42
CA TYR A 180 -13.21 -1.03 -0.57
C TYR A 180 -13.79 -1.23 -1.99
N SER A 181 -14.88 -1.99 -2.12
CA SER A 181 -15.53 -2.24 -3.42
C SER A 181 -16.19 -1.01 -4.05
N LYS A 182 -16.43 0.06 -3.29
CA LYS A 182 -16.96 1.34 -3.79
C LYS A 182 -15.86 2.34 -4.12
N LEU A 183 -14.69 2.21 -3.48
CA LEU A 183 -13.54 3.09 -3.72
C LEU A 183 -12.84 2.79 -5.05
N PHE A 184 -12.88 1.54 -5.51
CA PHE A 184 -12.21 1.08 -6.73
C PHE A 184 -13.19 1.05 -7.91
N VAL A 185 -12.88 1.79 -8.97
CA VAL A 185 -13.72 1.91 -10.17
C VAL A 185 -12.90 1.49 -11.39
N PRO A 186 -13.26 0.41 -12.10
CA PRO A 186 -12.56 0.05 -13.31
C PRO A 186 -12.88 1.08 -14.41
N ILE A 187 -11.90 1.35 -15.28
CA ILE A 187 -11.99 2.41 -16.30
C ILE A 187 -13.19 2.20 -17.24
N ASP A 188 -13.50 0.98 -17.61
CA ASP A 188 -14.61 0.64 -18.51
C ASP A 188 -16.01 0.80 -17.87
N ASN A 189 -16.08 0.95 -16.54
CA ASN A 189 -17.33 1.06 -15.77
C ASN A 189 -17.46 2.40 -15.04
N VAL A 190 -16.86 3.45 -15.59
CA VAL A 190 -17.02 4.81 -15.05
C VAL A 190 -18.45 5.31 -15.32
N ASP A 191 -19.12 5.74 -14.26
CA ASP A 191 -20.40 6.45 -14.38
C ASP A 191 -20.20 7.88 -14.91
N MET A 192 -20.61 8.08 -16.16
CA MET A 192 -20.47 9.36 -16.88
C MET A 192 -21.41 10.45 -16.38
N THR A 193 -22.45 10.12 -15.61
CA THR A 193 -23.39 11.10 -15.06
C THR A 193 -22.80 11.87 -13.87
N ASN A 194 -21.80 11.29 -13.19
CA ASN A 194 -21.21 11.84 -11.96
C ASN A 194 -19.66 11.87 -11.97
N ILE A 195 -19.08 12.24 -13.11
CA ILE A 195 -17.61 12.23 -13.33
C ILE A 195 -16.84 13.06 -12.28
N SER A 196 -17.39 14.20 -11.86
CA SER A 196 -16.66 15.19 -11.04
C SER A 196 -16.91 15.09 -9.53
N GLY A 197 -17.82 14.21 -9.09
CA GLY A 197 -18.34 14.23 -7.71
C GLY A 197 -17.33 13.79 -6.66
N PHE A 198 -16.52 12.76 -6.95
CA PHE A 198 -15.73 12.07 -5.92
C PHE A 198 -14.34 11.64 -6.41
N ARG A 199 -13.38 11.56 -5.47
CA ARG A 199 -12.09 10.91 -5.70
C ARG A 199 -12.27 9.41 -5.53
N ASN A 200 -11.86 8.65 -6.53
CA ASN A 200 -11.86 7.19 -6.50
C ASN A 200 -10.49 6.66 -6.92
N ILE A 201 -10.25 5.36 -6.69
CA ILE A 201 -9.15 4.62 -7.28
C ILE A 201 -9.63 4.09 -8.63
N TYR A 202 -9.26 4.79 -9.69
CA TYR A 202 -9.51 4.37 -11.06
C TYR A 202 -8.44 3.38 -11.51
N PHE A 203 -8.83 2.26 -12.12
CA PHE A 203 -7.88 1.23 -12.51
C PHE A 203 -8.22 0.52 -13.81
N GLY A 204 -7.18 0.02 -14.46
CA GLY A 204 -7.24 -0.67 -15.74
C GLY A 204 -5.84 -0.87 -16.32
N LYS A 205 -5.80 -1.44 -17.51
CA LYS A 205 -4.58 -1.63 -18.27
C LYS A 205 -4.13 -0.32 -18.88
N ALA A 206 -2.85 0.02 -18.71
CA ALA A 206 -2.32 1.26 -19.23
C ALA A 206 -0.92 1.11 -19.82
N ARG A 207 -0.61 1.99 -20.78
CA ARG A 207 0.74 2.22 -21.28
C ARG A 207 1.25 3.56 -20.77
N LEU A 208 2.51 3.56 -20.37
CA LEU A 208 3.17 4.74 -19.82
C LEU A 208 4.11 5.36 -20.85
N PHE A 209 4.10 6.69 -20.92
CA PHE A 209 4.91 7.46 -21.85
C PHE A 209 5.55 8.64 -21.15
N HIS A 210 6.72 9.05 -21.61
CA HIS A 210 7.35 10.31 -21.22
C HIS A 210 7.51 11.19 -22.46
N LYS A 211 6.92 12.39 -22.42
CA LYS A 211 7.00 13.35 -23.54
C LYS A 211 6.73 14.78 -23.04
N ASN A 212 7.58 15.71 -23.47
CA ASN A 212 7.49 17.14 -23.14
C ASN A 212 7.47 17.37 -21.62
N GLU A 213 8.45 16.80 -20.89
CA GLU A 213 8.61 16.95 -19.42
C GLU A 213 7.37 16.53 -18.63
N LYS A 214 6.64 15.54 -19.16
CA LYS A 214 5.45 14.98 -18.55
C LYS A 214 5.40 13.49 -18.76
N TYR A 215 5.13 12.77 -17.68
CA TYR A 215 4.74 11.37 -17.75
C TYR A 215 3.24 11.29 -18.03
N ARG A 216 2.84 10.30 -18.82
CA ARG A 216 1.46 10.04 -19.18
C ARG A 216 1.14 8.59 -18.94
N VAL A 217 0.09 8.34 -18.17
CA VAL A 217 -0.55 7.02 -18.07
C VAL A 217 -1.74 7.07 -19.01
N CYS A 218 -1.75 6.25 -20.06
CA CYS A 218 -2.86 6.16 -21.00
C CYS A 218 -3.51 4.79 -20.87
N PHE A 219 -4.77 4.75 -20.41
CA PHE A 219 -5.51 3.49 -20.31
C PHE A 219 -5.86 2.95 -21.69
N THR A 220 -5.83 1.64 -21.84
CA THR A 220 -6.13 0.95 -23.10
C THR A 220 -7.62 0.62 -23.21
N GLU A 221 -8.31 0.46 -22.08
CA GLU A 221 -9.76 0.39 -22.01
C GLU A 221 -10.40 1.74 -22.33
N LYS A 222 -11.62 1.68 -22.89
CA LYS A 222 -12.44 2.84 -23.19
C LYS A 222 -13.74 2.75 -22.39
N ILE A 223 -14.29 3.90 -22.05
CA ILE A 223 -15.62 3.97 -21.43
C ILE A 223 -16.68 3.77 -22.52
N GLY A 224 -17.64 2.88 -22.30
CA GLY A 224 -18.84 2.74 -23.14
C GLY A 224 -18.92 1.52 -24.06
N SER A 225 -18.03 0.53 -23.94
CA SER A 225 -18.09 -0.67 -24.78
C SER A 225 -19.11 -1.68 -24.26
N GLU A 226 -20.37 -1.55 -24.69
CA GLU A 226 -21.16 -2.70 -25.19
C GLU A 226 -22.52 -2.29 -25.75
N ASN A 227 -23.18 -1.23 -25.26
CA ASN A 227 -24.56 -0.92 -25.68
C ASN A 227 -24.94 0.58 -25.74
N SER A 228 -23.98 1.51 -25.65
CA SER A 228 -24.29 2.95 -25.68
C SER A 228 -23.54 3.67 -26.80
N VAL A 229 -24.28 4.42 -27.61
CA VAL A 229 -23.82 5.40 -28.64
C VAL A 229 -22.97 6.54 -28.02
N LEU A 230 -22.59 6.44 -26.75
CA LEU A 230 -21.83 7.43 -26.01
C LEU A 230 -20.34 7.28 -26.36
N GLU A 231 -19.86 8.27 -27.11
CA GLU A 231 -18.48 8.77 -27.22
C GLU A 231 -17.39 7.87 -26.59
N ASN A 232 -16.51 7.32 -27.44
CA ASN A 232 -15.33 6.55 -27.02
C ASN A 232 -14.33 7.43 -26.27
N TYR A 233 -14.54 7.66 -24.97
CA TYR A 233 -13.64 8.47 -24.16
C TYR A 233 -12.32 7.73 -23.91
N THR A 234 -11.21 8.41 -24.19
CA THR A 234 -9.88 7.96 -23.75
C THR A 234 -9.63 8.45 -22.34
N VAL A 235 -9.20 7.57 -21.44
CA VAL A 235 -8.82 7.96 -20.08
C VAL A 235 -7.31 8.04 -19.95
N MET A 236 -6.81 9.13 -19.36
CA MET A 236 -5.38 9.31 -19.11
C MET A 236 -5.10 10.04 -17.80
N CYS A 237 -3.87 9.94 -17.31
CA CYS A 237 -3.34 10.77 -16.24
C CYS A 237 -2.05 11.42 -16.73
N VAL A 238 -1.89 12.71 -16.41
CA VAL A 238 -0.69 13.49 -16.74
C VAL A 238 0.01 13.83 -15.45
N ILE A 239 1.27 13.42 -15.33
CA ILE A 239 2.11 13.62 -14.16
C ILE A 239 3.26 14.55 -14.59
N PRO A 240 3.32 15.79 -14.07
CA PRO A 240 4.41 16.72 -14.38
C PRO A 240 5.77 16.18 -13.93
N GLU A 241 6.86 16.47 -14.66
CA GLU A 241 8.24 16.10 -14.26
C GLU A 241 8.54 16.57 -12.83
N GLU A 242 8.15 17.80 -12.51
CA GLU A 242 8.33 18.42 -11.19
C GLU A 242 7.75 17.56 -10.06
N MET A 243 6.59 16.92 -10.28
CA MET A 243 5.98 16.03 -9.28
C MET A 243 6.85 14.79 -9.00
N VAL A 244 7.59 14.32 -10.02
CA VAL A 244 8.50 13.19 -9.91
C VAL A 244 9.83 13.61 -9.29
N GLU A 245 10.38 14.75 -9.69
CA GLU A 245 11.65 15.28 -9.19
C GLU A 245 11.58 15.69 -7.71
N ASN A 246 10.47 16.29 -7.31
CA ASN A 246 10.22 16.73 -5.93
C ASN A 246 9.59 15.64 -5.06
N TYR A 247 9.35 14.45 -5.61
CA TYR A 247 8.81 13.36 -4.80
C TYR A 247 9.84 12.92 -3.77
N LEU A 248 9.37 12.83 -2.51
CA LEU A 248 10.21 12.59 -1.36
C LEU A 248 11.03 11.31 -1.54
N PHE A 249 10.38 10.18 -1.83
CA PHE A 249 11.03 8.88 -1.92
C PHE A 249 11.42 8.55 -3.36
N ARG A 250 12.54 9.12 -3.81
CA ARG A 250 13.05 8.89 -5.17
C ARG A 250 13.30 7.39 -5.44
N ASN A 251 13.82 6.66 -4.46
CA ASN A 251 14.05 5.22 -4.57
C ASN A 251 12.70 4.48 -4.39
N GLY A 252 12.30 3.66 -5.36
CA GLY A 252 10.97 3.03 -5.38
C GLY A 252 10.06 3.59 -6.48
N LYS A 253 9.07 4.43 -6.12
CA LYS A 253 8.00 4.83 -7.07
C LYS A 253 8.48 5.59 -8.31
N THR A 254 9.48 6.45 -8.17
CA THR A 254 9.99 7.20 -9.33
C THR A 254 10.76 6.28 -10.28
N GLU A 255 11.47 5.30 -9.74
CA GLU A 255 12.17 4.27 -10.52
C GLU A 255 11.17 3.34 -11.21
N GLU A 256 10.11 2.90 -10.50
CA GLU A 256 9.02 2.08 -11.04
C GLU A 256 8.33 2.77 -12.22
N LEU A 257 8.05 4.08 -12.09
CA LEU A 257 7.49 4.88 -13.18
C LEU A 257 8.44 4.98 -14.39
N LYS A 258 9.73 5.25 -14.15
CA LYS A 258 10.74 5.35 -15.22
C LYS A 258 10.96 4.02 -15.94
N GLU A 259 11.03 2.92 -15.19
CA GLU A 259 11.13 1.56 -15.72
C GLU A 259 9.92 1.21 -16.58
N ALA A 260 8.71 1.53 -16.10
CA ALA A 260 7.46 1.27 -16.82
C ALA A 260 7.38 2.05 -18.14
N VAL A 261 7.84 3.30 -18.18
CA VAL A 261 7.96 4.07 -19.44
C VAL A 261 8.95 3.41 -20.41
N ASN A 262 10.11 2.99 -19.91
CA ASN A 262 11.17 2.44 -20.74
C ASN A 262 10.81 1.06 -21.33
N SER A 263 10.06 0.25 -20.60
CA SER A 263 9.68 -1.10 -21.03
C SER A 263 8.71 -1.10 -22.21
N LYS A 264 7.92 -0.04 -22.38
CA LYS A 264 6.81 0.08 -23.35
C LYS A 264 5.77 -1.06 -23.26
N LYS A 265 5.72 -1.75 -22.13
CA LYS A 265 4.73 -2.79 -21.84
C LYS A 265 3.43 -2.16 -21.37
N GLU A 266 2.39 -2.99 -21.33
CA GLU A 266 1.14 -2.67 -20.65
C GLU A 266 1.24 -3.13 -19.19
N TYR A 267 0.69 -2.32 -18.29
CA TYR A 267 0.69 -2.53 -16.84
C TYR A 267 -0.72 -2.41 -16.29
N ASP A 268 -1.00 -3.09 -15.17
CA ASP A 268 -2.21 -2.83 -14.41
C ASP A 268 -1.95 -1.60 -13.52
N VAL A 269 -2.60 -0.48 -13.83
CA VAL A 269 -2.34 0.81 -13.17
C VAL A 269 -3.54 1.25 -12.34
N TYR A 270 -3.27 1.78 -11.15
CA TYR A 270 -4.26 2.29 -10.20
C TYR A 270 -3.93 3.75 -9.88
N LEU A 271 -4.95 4.61 -9.92
CA LEU A 271 -4.81 6.05 -9.72
C LEU A 271 -5.89 6.57 -8.76
N TYR A 272 -5.47 7.13 -7.63
CA TYR A 272 -6.39 7.83 -6.73
C TYR A 272 -6.48 9.32 -7.09
N GLY A 273 -7.59 9.71 -7.70
CA GLY A 273 -7.72 11.06 -8.25
C GLY A 273 -9.16 11.46 -8.52
N LYS A 274 -9.33 12.71 -8.97
CA LYS A 274 -10.61 13.17 -9.53
C LYS A 274 -10.63 12.94 -11.03
N LEU A 275 -11.76 12.49 -11.55
CA LEU A 275 -11.96 12.39 -12.99
C LEU A 275 -12.50 13.72 -13.54
N ASN A 276 -11.92 14.22 -14.62
CA ASN A 276 -12.31 15.49 -15.22
C ASN A 276 -12.37 15.39 -16.74
N LYS A 277 -13.38 16.02 -17.36
CA LYS A 277 -13.44 16.14 -18.82
C LYS A 277 -12.36 17.10 -19.34
N GLY A 278 -11.65 16.70 -20.38
CA GLY A 278 -10.74 17.56 -21.13
C GLY A 278 -11.48 18.61 -21.95
N LYS A 279 -10.78 19.69 -22.31
CA LYS A 279 -11.33 20.81 -23.10
C LYS A 279 -11.91 20.39 -24.46
N LYS A 280 -11.42 19.30 -25.05
CA LYS A 280 -11.85 18.77 -26.36
C LYS A 280 -12.93 17.69 -26.28
N GLY A 281 -13.48 17.39 -25.09
CA GLY A 281 -14.63 16.50 -24.93
C GLY A 281 -14.38 15.00 -25.14
N GLU A 282 -13.26 14.56 -25.71
CA GLU A 282 -13.01 13.13 -26.02
C GLU A 282 -12.05 12.43 -25.04
N ILE A 283 -11.48 13.20 -24.10
CA ILE A 283 -10.47 12.71 -23.15
C ILE A 283 -10.94 12.99 -21.74
N LEU A 284 -10.86 11.98 -20.87
CA LEU A 284 -10.99 12.14 -19.42
C LEU A 284 -9.61 12.08 -18.77
N PHE A 285 -9.40 12.96 -17.81
CA PHE A 285 -8.18 13.04 -17.02
C PHE A 285 -8.44 12.55 -15.60
N VAL A 286 -7.70 11.54 -15.15
CA VAL A 286 -7.58 11.22 -13.73
C VAL A 286 -6.49 12.11 -13.15
N ASN A 287 -6.90 13.10 -12.34
CA ASN A 287 -6.00 14.07 -11.74
C ASN A 287 -5.56 13.59 -10.35
N ILE A 288 -4.30 13.17 -10.24
CA ILE A 288 -3.63 12.85 -8.98
C ILE A 288 -2.86 14.07 -8.46
N THR A 289 -2.61 14.11 -7.14
CA THR A 289 -1.89 15.22 -6.49
C THR A 289 -0.51 14.85 -5.95
N SER A 290 -0.17 13.56 -5.93
CA SER A 290 1.13 13.02 -5.50
C SER A 290 1.36 11.67 -6.19
N LEU A 291 2.63 11.26 -6.35
CA LEU A 291 2.98 9.88 -6.75
C LEU A 291 2.55 8.83 -5.72
N ASP A 292 2.25 9.23 -4.49
CA ASP A 292 1.60 8.37 -3.49
C ASP A 292 0.30 7.75 -4.01
N PHE A 293 -0.38 8.45 -4.91
CA PHE A 293 -1.67 8.09 -5.47
C PHE A 293 -1.58 7.37 -6.83
N LEU A 294 -0.41 6.80 -7.13
CA LEU A 294 -0.14 5.95 -8.28
C LEU A 294 0.37 4.57 -7.80
N ASP A 295 -0.19 3.48 -8.31
CA ASP A 295 0.36 2.12 -8.17
C ASP A 295 0.45 1.48 -9.56
N ILE A 296 1.61 0.92 -9.90
CA ILE A 296 1.87 0.22 -11.17
C ILE A 296 2.13 -1.26 -10.83
N ARG A 297 1.56 -2.20 -11.60
CA ARG A 297 1.73 -3.65 -11.41
C ARG A 297 1.98 -4.38 -12.72
#